data_AF-A0A2E5C9J2-F1
#
_entry.id   AF-A0A2E5C9J2-F1
#
_cell.length_a   1.000
_cell.length_b   1.000
_cell.length_c   1.000
_cell.angle_alpha   90.00
_cell.angle_beta   90.00
_cell.angle_gamma   90.00
#
_symmetry.space_group_name_H-M   'P 1'
#
loop_
_entity.id
_entity.type
_entity.pdbx_description
1 polymer ?
#
loop_
_entity_poly.entity_id
_entity_poly.type
_entity_poly.pdbx_seq_one_letter_code
_entity_poly.pdbx_strand_id
1 'polypeptide(L)'
;MEKSISDGTLQNAYTKTKSGWSFVKNTNYFDRKDTSVGVFSVKNPKALEKATKELEKIKEIIETAKAKFPDYGNKSQNSEHETIYKIDQYLIGSKHPLFNKTKQVFEAIHFTSELEQTSGVKLDVSGAPILKTLKGGKVVKSKQIPLDFECDQRSGFRFCDFSPHGLIYLEK
;
A
#
# COMPACT_ATOMS: atom_id res chain seq x y z
N MET A 1 10.19 -3.93 -0.30
CA MET A 1 9.35 -4.30 0.87
C MET A 1 7.90 -4.09 0.49
N GLU A 2 7.05 -5.06 0.76
CA GLU A 2 5.63 -5.00 0.47
C GLU A 2 4.82 -5.29 1.74
N LYS A 3 3.70 -4.59 1.90
CA LYS A 3 2.62 -4.93 2.82
C LYS A 3 1.41 -5.30 1.97
N SER A 4 0.88 -6.50 2.19
CA SER A 4 -0.33 -6.96 1.52
C SER A 4 -1.30 -7.62 2.49
N ILE A 5 -2.57 -7.68 2.10
CA ILE A 5 -3.57 -8.53 2.74
C ILE A 5 -3.71 -9.79 1.87
N SER A 6 -3.84 -10.96 2.48
CA SER A 6 -3.83 -12.27 1.78
C SER A 6 -4.92 -12.41 0.69
N ASP A 7 -5.99 -11.64 0.76
CA ASP A 7 -7.08 -11.57 -0.23
C ASP A 7 -6.79 -10.62 -1.42
N GLY A 8 -5.68 -9.89 -1.41
CA GLY A 8 -5.28 -8.94 -2.46
C GLY A 8 -5.94 -7.55 -2.39
N THR A 9 -6.78 -7.27 -1.38
CA THR A 9 -7.49 -5.98 -1.23
C THR A 9 -6.56 -4.78 -1.02
N LEU A 10 -5.39 -5.02 -0.44
CA LEU A 10 -4.36 -4.02 -0.22
C LEU A 10 -3.02 -4.60 -0.64
N GLN A 11 -2.30 -3.87 -1.49
CA GLN A 11 -0.93 -4.17 -1.88
C GLN A 11 -0.14 -2.86 -1.99
N ASN A 12 0.71 -2.62 -1.00
CA ASN A 12 1.54 -1.43 -0.91
C ASN A 12 3.02 -1.85 -0.92
N ALA A 13 3.81 -1.35 -1.86
CA ALA A 13 5.18 -1.78 -2.05
C ALA A 13 6.16 -0.61 -2.18
N TYR A 14 7.21 -0.63 -1.37
CA TYR A 14 8.39 0.21 -1.53
C TYR A 14 9.48 -0.54 -2.29
N THR A 15 9.93 0.03 -3.39
CA THR A 15 10.97 -0.55 -4.26
C THR A 15 12.09 0.45 -4.48
N LYS A 16 13.34 0.01 -4.25
CA LYS A 16 14.52 0.79 -4.60
C LYS A 16 14.85 0.56 -6.07
N THR A 17 14.87 1.63 -6.85
CA THR A 17 15.24 1.64 -8.28
C THR A 17 16.57 2.36 -8.47
N LYS A 18 17.06 2.42 -9.72
CA LYS A 18 18.26 3.22 -10.05
C LYS A 18 18.05 4.73 -9.84
N SER A 19 16.81 5.21 -9.97
CA SER A 19 16.46 6.63 -9.88
C SER A 19 16.03 7.08 -8.49
N GLY A 20 15.95 6.16 -7.52
CA GLY A 20 15.55 6.46 -6.14
C GLY A 20 14.60 5.40 -5.58
N TRP A 21 13.74 5.80 -4.65
CA TRP A 21 12.69 4.93 -4.12
C TRP A 21 11.36 5.23 -4.80
N SER A 22 10.65 4.17 -5.20
CA SER A 22 9.25 4.25 -5.61
C SER A 22 8.36 3.57 -4.58
N PHE A 23 7.15 4.09 -4.47
CA PHE A 23 6.07 3.48 -3.70
C PHE A 23 4.92 3.17 -4.65
N VAL A 24 4.47 1.92 -4.65
CA VAL A 24 3.28 1.48 -5.36
C VAL A 24 2.18 1.33 -4.33
N LYS A 25 1.06 1.99 -4.58
CA LYS A 25 -0.16 1.88 -3.78
C LYS A 25 -1.24 1.28 -4.65
N ASN A 26 -1.66 0.07 -4.33
CA ASN A 26 -2.77 -0.59 -4.99
C ASN A 26 -3.81 -0.96 -3.95
N THR A 27 -5.02 -0.42 -4.13
CA THR A 27 -6.18 -0.74 -3.32
C THR A 27 -7.42 -0.70 -4.21
N ASN A 28 -8.38 -1.55 -3.91
CA ASN A 28 -9.72 -1.54 -4.50
C ASN A 28 -10.72 -0.68 -3.70
N TYR A 29 -10.23 0.17 -2.78
CA TYR A 29 -11.05 1.02 -1.93
C TYR A 29 -10.54 2.47 -1.94
N PHE A 30 -11.44 3.43 -2.13
CA PHE A 30 -11.16 4.85 -2.03
C PHE A 30 -12.00 5.51 -0.94
N ASP A 31 -11.38 6.16 0.04
CA ASP A 31 -12.06 6.92 1.10
C ASP A 31 -11.48 8.34 1.25
N ARG A 32 -11.93 9.11 2.24
CA ARG A 32 -11.44 10.49 2.47
C ARG A 32 -9.92 10.57 2.72
N LYS A 33 -9.30 9.51 3.26
CA LYS A 33 -7.87 9.42 3.56
C LYS A 33 -7.10 8.73 2.43
N ASP A 34 -7.79 7.97 1.60
CA ASP A 34 -7.23 7.19 0.51
C ASP A 34 -7.91 7.51 -0.82
N THR A 35 -7.46 8.57 -1.48
CA THR A 35 -8.03 8.99 -2.76
C THR A 35 -7.12 8.71 -3.95
N SER A 36 -6.01 7.99 -3.77
CA SER A 36 -4.98 7.86 -4.82
C SER A 36 -4.42 6.45 -4.90
N VAL A 37 -4.36 5.90 -6.12
CA VAL A 37 -3.73 4.62 -6.44
C VAL A 37 -2.73 4.78 -7.57
N GLY A 38 -1.70 3.94 -7.59
CA GLY A 38 -0.67 3.91 -8.63
C GLY A 38 0.73 4.05 -8.07
N VAL A 39 1.59 4.76 -8.80
CA VAL A 39 3.01 4.86 -8.50
C VAL A 39 3.34 6.25 -7.98
N PHE A 40 4.17 6.29 -6.95
CA PHE A 40 4.65 7.47 -6.28
C PHE A 40 6.18 7.45 -6.25
N SER A 41 6.79 8.62 -6.39
CA SER A 41 8.22 8.83 -6.12
C SER A 41 8.41 9.30 -4.69
N VAL A 42 9.44 8.79 -4.01
CA VAL A 42 9.84 9.29 -2.70
C VAL A 42 10.82 10.44 -2.89
N LYS A 43 10.47 11.63 -2.40
CA LYS A 43 11.26 12.86 -2.57
C LYS A 43 12.39 13.02 -1.57
N ASN A 44 12.27 12.38 -0.42
CA ASN A 44 13.23 12.48 0.67
C ASN A 44 13.91 11.12 0.97
N PRO A 45 14.57 10.45 0.00
CA PRO A 45 15.08 9.09 0.16
C PRO A 45 16.09 8.94 1.30
N LYS A 46 16.76 10.02 1.71
CA LYS A 46 17.67 10.03 2.88
C LYS A 46 16.94 9.75 4.19
N ALA A 47 15.68 10.18 4.34
CA ALA A 47 14.86 9.91 5.52
C ALA A 47 14.61 8.41 5.72
N LEU A 48 14.69 7.62 4.63
CA LEU A 48 14.46 6.18 4.66
C LEU A 48 15.70 5.36 5.05
N GLU A 49 16.89 5.97 5.17
CA GLU A 49 18.14 5.23 5.38
C GLU A 49 18.12 4.40 6.66
N LYS A 50 17.65 4.98 7.77
CA LYS A 50 17.54 4.29 9.07
C LYS A 50 16.63 3.07 8.98
N ALA A 51 15.45 3.24 8.38
CA ALA A 51 14.48 2.16 8.25
C ALA A 51 14.98 1.08 7.28
N THR A 52 15.68 1.47 6.21
CA THR A 52 16.33 0.53 5.28
C THR A 52 17.38 -0.33 6.00
N LYS A 53 18.23 0.27 6.85
CA LYS A 53 19.20 -0.48 7.66
C LYS A 53 18.52 -1.48 8.59
N GLU A 54 17.38 -1.11 9.20
CA GLU A 54 16.62 -2.06 10.02
C GLU A 54 16.00 -3.20 9.20
N LEU A 55 15.59 -2.95 7.94
CA LEU A 55 15.15 -4.02 7.05
C LEU A 55 16.27 -5.02 6.73
N GLU A 56 17.48 -4.53 6.45
CA GLU A 56 18.63 -5.42 6.19
C GLU A 56 18.95 -6.28 7.44
N LYS A 57 18.93 -5.70 8.63
CA LYS A 57 19.08 -6.47 9.89
C LYS A 57 18.00 -7.55 10.05
N ILE A 58 16.75 -7.27 9.68
CA ILE A 58 15.68 -8.27 9.73
C ILE A 58 15.99 -9.43 8.79
N LYS A 59 16.49 -9.16 7.58
CA LYS A 59 16.89 -10.22 6.63
C LYS A 59 18.03 -11.07 7.20
N GLU A 60 19.08 -10.43 7.72
CA GLU A 60 20.23 -11.11 8.32
C GLU A 60 19.80 -12.03 9.49
N ILE A 61 18.86 -11.58 10.33
CA ILE A 61 18.30 -12.40 11.40
C ILE A 61 17.58 -13.63 10.83
N ILE A 62 16.76 -13.46 9.79
CA ILE A 62 16.03 -14.57 9.17
C ILE A 62 17.00 -15.57 8.54
N GLU A 63 18.00 -15.10 7.80
CA GLU A 63 19.03 -15.95 7.18
C GLU A 63 19.81 -16.75 8.23
N THR A 64 20.29 -16.07 9.27
CA THR A 64 21.04 -16.70 10.37
C THR A 64 20.18 -17.72 11.13
N ALA A 65 18.92 -17.40 11.38
CA ALA A 65 18.00 -18.29 12.07
C ALA A 65 17.67 -19.52 11.21
N LYS A 66 17.39 -19.33 9.90
CA LYS A 66 17.12 -20.43 8.97
C LYS A 66 18.31 -21.36 8.76
N ALA A 67 19.54 -20.84 8.83
CA ALA A 67 20.75 -21.65 8.78
C ALA A 67 20.86 -22.62 9.97
N LYS A 68 20.29 -22.28 11.14
CA LYS A 68 20.28 -23.13 12.34
C LYS A 68 19.00 -23.94 12.51
N PHE A 69 17.88 -23.36 12.11
CA PHE A 69 16.52 -23.88 12.26
C PHE A 69 15.79 -23.71 10.93
N PRO A 70 15.83 -24.70 10.01
CA PRO A 70 15.25 -24.57 8.67
C PRO A 70 13.76 -24.23 8.63
N ASP A 71 13.03 -24.54 9.70
CA ASP A 71 11.61 -24.23 9.91
C ASP A 71 11.36 -22.86 10.56
N TYR A 72 12.41 -22.06 10.83
CA TYR A 72 12.25 -20.73 11.40
C TYR A 72 11.35 -19.84 10.53
N GLY A 73 10.29 -19.33 11.14
CA GLY A 73 9.31 -18.49 10.47
C GLY A 73 8.39 -19.23 9.49
N ASN A 74 8.55 -20.55 9.31
CA ASN A 74 7.55 -21.38 8.65
C ASN A 74 6.46 -21.70 9.67
N LYS A 75 5.20 -21.30 9.41
CA LYS A 75 4.07 -22.25 9.50
C LYS A 75 2.71 -21.70 9.07
N SER A 76 1.98 -22.67 8.48
CA SER A 76 0.54 -22.87 8.27
C SER A 76 -0.22 -21.78 7.53
N GLN A 77 -0.66 -22.16 6.31
CA GLN A 77 -1.78 -21.63 5.52
C GLN A 77 -2.36 -20.32 6.06
N ASN A 78 -2.04 -19.24 5.33
CA ASN A 78 -2.66 -17.93 5.50
C ASN A 78 -4.17 -18.12 5.65
N SER A 79 -4.73 -17.70 6.78
CA SER A 79 -6.18 -17.48 6.81
C SER A 79 -6.50 -16.34 5.84
N GLU A 80 -7.71 -16.36 5.31
CA GLU A 80 -8.25 -15.22 4.56
C GLU A 80 -8.13 -13.95 5.44
N HIS A 81 -7.72 -12.84 4.82
CA HIS A 81 -7.57 -11.50 5.43
C HIS A 81 -6.40 -11.27 6.41
N GLU A 82 -5.34 -12.07 6.40
CA GLU A 82 -4.13 -11.75 7.19
C GLU A 82 -3.24 -10.72 6.50
N THR A 83 -2.72 -9.76 7.29
CA THR A 83 -1.67 -8.85 6.85
C THR A 83 -0.34 -9.61 6.77
N ILE A 84 0.31 -9.52 5.63
CA ILE A 84 1.61 -10.12 5.35
C ILE A 84 2.59 -9.02 4.96
N TYR A 85 3.81 -9.12 5.46
CA TYR A 85 4.93 -8.32 4.99
C TYR A 85 5.88 -9.19 4.18
N LYS A 86 6.25 -8.72 2.99
CA LYS A 86 7.27 -9.35 2.16
C LYS A 86 8.53 -8.49 2.12
N ILE A 87 9.65 -9.10 2.53
CA ILE A 87 10.99 -8.51 2.44
C ILE A 87 11.80 -9.43 1.53
N ASP A 88 12.07 -8.98 0.30
CA ASP A 88 12.66 -9.78 -0.78
C ASP A 88 11.91 -11.12 -0.96
N GLN A 89 12.56 -12.24 -0.61
CA GLN A 89 11.99 -13.58 -0.68
C GLN A 89 11.25 -14.03 0.59
N TYR A 90 11.37 -13.28 1.69
CA TYR A 90 10.81 -13.66 2.99
C TYR A 90 9.39 -13.15 3.16
N LEU A 91 8.47 -14.06 3.45
CA LEU A 91 7.10 -13.76 3.86
C LEU A 91 7.01 -13.78 5.38
N ILE A 92 6.51 -12.69 5.96
CA ILE A 92 6.40 -12.44 7.39
C ILE A 92 4.93 -12.18 7.71
N GLY A 93 4.21 -13.25 8.06
CA GLY A 93 2.81 -13.19 8.50
C GLY A 93 2.67 -12.86 9.99
N SER A 94 1.43 -12.67 10.45
CA SER A 94 1.04 -12.27 11.82
C SER A 94 1.73 -13.09 12.94
N LYS A 95 1.95 -14.39 12.70
CA LYS A 95 2.55 -15.35 13.65
C LYS A 95 4.08 -15.41 13.58
N HIS A 96 4.71 -14.73 12.62
CA HIS A 96 6.17 -14.74 12.49
C HIS A 96 6.81 -13.97 13.66
N PRO A 97 7.90 -14.47 14.28
CA PRO A 97 8.52 -13.80 15.45
C PRO A 97 8.93 -12.35 15.21
N LEU A 98 9.27 -12.01 13.97
CA LEU A 98 9.66 -10.65 13.56
C LEU A 98 8.50 -9.76 13.08
N PHE A 99 7.25 -10.24 13.09
CA PHE A 99 6.11 -9.51 12.51
C PHE A 99 5.96 -8.08 13.05
N ASN A 100 5.94 -7.91 14.37
CA ASN A 100 5.80 -6.59 15.00
C ASN A 100 6.95 -5.65 14.63
N LYS A 101 8.18 -6.17 14.59
CA LYS A 101 9.35 -5.37 14.20
C LYS A 101 9.24 -4.95 12.72
N THR A 102 8.88 -5.88 11.84
CA THR A 102 8.68 -5.60 10.42
C THR A 102 7.56 -4.56 10.19
N LYS A 103 6.45 -4.68 10.91
CA LYS A 103 5.35 -3.71 10.88
C LYS A 103 5.82 -2.30 11.27
N GLN A 104 6.53 -2.17 12.38
CA GLN A 104 7.06 -0.88 12.83
C GLN A 104 7.99 -0.24 11.79
N VAL A 105 8.85 -1.03 11.15
CA VAL A 105 9.76 -0.53 10.12
C VAL A 105 8.96 -0.09 8.87
N PHE A 106 7.96 -0.85 8.44
CA PHE A 106 7.09 -0.46 7.33
C PHE A 106 6.37 0.87 7.62
N GLU A 107 5.78 0.99 8.80
CA GLU A 107 5.04 2.19 9.22
C GLU A 107 5.96 3.40 9.33
N ALA A 108 7.19 3.21 9.83
CA ALA A 108 8.21 4.26 9.85
C ALA A 108 8.59 4.71 8.44
N ILE A 109 8.81 3.79 7.48
CA ILE A 109 9.05 4.14 6.07
C ILE A 109 7.87 4.93 5.52
N HIS A 110 6.64 4.47 5.78
CA HIS A 110 5.44 5.09 5.25
C HIS A 110 5.24 6.51 5.77
N PHE A 111 5.34 6.71 7.08
CA PHE A 111 5.14 8.00 7.72
C PHE A 111 6.23 9.02 7.37
N THR A 112 7.47 8.57 7.17
CA THR A 112 8.59 9.46 6.84
C THR A 112 8.70 9.77 5.35
N SER A 113 8.00 9.02 4.49
CA SER A 113 8.07 9.22 3.05
C SER A 113 7.32 10.48 2.62
N GLU A 114 8.02 11.41 1.96
CA GLU A 114 7.39 12.45 1.17
C GLU A 114 7.07 11.89 -0.23
N LEU A 115 5.80 11.59 -0.47
CA LEU A 115 5.32 10.91 -1.67
C LEU A 115 4.76 11.90 -2.69
N GLU A 116 5.24 11.84 -3.93
CA GLU A 116 4.63 12.52 -5.06
C GLU A 116 4.13 11.50 -6.08
N GLN A 117 2.83 11.54 -6.42
CA GLN A 117 2.23 10.62 -7.38
C GLN A 117 2.76 10.87 -8.79
N THR A 118 3.41 9.88 -9.38
CA THR A 118 3.96 9.94 -10.74
C THR A 118 3.04 9.30 -11.76
N SER A 119 2.25 8.29 -11.38
CA SER A 119 1.25 7.69 -12.27
C SER A 119 0.09 7.07 -11.52
N GLY A 120 -0.99 6.80 -12.25
CA GLY A 120 -2.17 6.09 -11.74
C GLY A 120 -3.40 6.99 -11.70
N VAL A 121 -4.21 6.82 -10.67
CA VAL A 121 -5.52 7.45 -10.55
C VAL A 121 -5.63 8.20 -9.23
N LYS A 122 -6.25 9.37 -9.28
CA LYS A 122 -6.60 10.19 -8.12
C LYS A 122 -8.08 10.56 -8.19
N LEU A 123 -8.82 10.26 -7.14
CA LEU A 123 -10.18 10.71 -6.93
C LEU A 123 -10.15 12.09 -6.27
N ASP A 124 -10.86 13.04 -6.85
CA ASP A 124 -11.07 14.36 -6.28
C ASP A 124 -12.53 14.47 -5.82
N VAL A 125 -12.73 14.65 -4.52
CA VAL A 125 -14.05 14.71 -3.86
C VAL A 125 -14.36 16.10 -3.28
N SER A 126 -13.62 17.15 -3.66
CA SER A 126 -13.87 18.51 -3.16
C SER A 126 -15.18 19.12 -3.69
N GLY A 127 -15.82 18.47 -4.67
CA GLY A 127 -17.10 18.85 -5.26
C GLY A 127 -17.77 17.61 -5.87
N ALA A 128 -18.31 17.72 -7.08
CA ALA A 128 -18.71 16.53 -7.83
C ALA A 128 -17.48 15.61 -8.00
N PRO A 129 -17.56 14.30 -7.69
CA PRO A 129 -16.38 13.44 -7.75
C PRO A 129 -15.77 13.38 -9.16
N ILE A 130 -14.46 13.65 -9.25
CA ILE A 130 -13.71 13.62 -10.51
C ILE A 130 -12.57 12.61 -10.40
N LEU A 131 -12.53 11.68 -11.34
CA LEU A 131 -11.41 10.78 -11.54
C LEU A 131 -10.34 11.46 -12.41
N LYS A 132 -9.14 11.65 -11.85
CA LYS A 132 -7.98 12.18 -12.56
C LYS A 132 -6.99 11.04 -12.83
N THR A 133 -6.59 10.85 -14.07
CA THR A 133 -5.51 9.91 -14.45
C THR A 133 -4.21 10.69 -14.60
N LEU A 134 -3.16 10.23 -13.93
CA LEU A 134 -1.83 10.83 -13.95
C LEU A 134 -0.84 9.98 -14.75
N LYS A 135 0.01 10.64 -15.53
CA LYS A 135 1.19 10.05 -16.18
C LYS A 135 2.35 11.03 -16.12
N GLY A 136 3.48 10.61 -15.54
CA GLY A 136 4.64 11.48 -15.33
C GLY A 136 4.36 12.67 -14.40
N GLY A 137 3.49 12.48 -13.39
CA GLY A 137 3.07 13.52 -12.45
C GLY A 137 2.05 14.51 -13.01
N LYS A 138 1.68 14.41 -14.30
CA LYS A 138 0.73 15.31 -14.96
C LYS A 138 -0.63 14.63 -15.14
N VAL A 139 -1.71 15.39 -14.97
CA VAL A 139 -3.06 14.92 -15.31
C VAL A 139 -3.17 14.81 -16.83
N VAL A 140 -3.46 13.61 -17.33
CA VAL A 140 -3.65 13.33 -18.76
C VAL A 140 -5.11 13.07 -19.12
N LYS A 141 -5.95 12.76 -18.14
CA LYS A 141 -7.38 12.55 -18.31
C LYS A 141 -8.13 12.96 -17.04
N SER A 142 -9.28 13.61 -17.22
CA SER A 142 -10.24 13.90 -16.16
C SER A 142 -11.60 13.39 -16.59
N LYS A 143 -12.27 12.64 -15.72
CA LYS A 143 -13.62 12.15 -15.95
C LYS A 143 -14.45 12.45 -14.71
N GLN A 144 -15.51 13.22 -14.86
CA GLN A 144 -16.52 13.34 -13.80
C GLN A 144 -17.18 11.98 -13.61
N ILE A 145 -17.29 11.54 -12.37
CA ILE A 145 -18.00 10.32 -12.02
C ILE A 145 -19.47 10.73 -11.85
N PRO A 146 -20.37 10.29 -12.74
CA PRO A 146 -21.78 10.57 -12.56
C PRO A 146 -22.22 9.82 -11.29
N LEU A 147 -22.98 10.44 -10.40
CA LEU A 147 -23.34 9.84 -9.09
C LEU A 147 -24.65 9.04 -9.19
N ASP A 148 -24.89 8.38 -10.31
CA ASP A 148 -26.11 7.67 -10.70
C ASP A 148 -25.91 6.14 -10.78
N PHE A 149 -24.77 5.62 -10.33
CA PHE A 149 -24.45 4.18 -10.26
C PHE A 149 -24.86 3.53 -8.93
N GLU A 150 -24.79 2.19 -8.86
CA GLU A 150 -25.17 1.36 -7.71
C GLU A 150 -24.46 1.79 -6.43
N CYS A 151 -25.14 2.63 -5.64
CA CYS A 151 -24.63 3.10 -4.37
C CYS A 151 -25.56 2.71 -3.22
N ASP A 152 -25.01 2.02 -2.21
CA ASP A 152 -25.69 1.77 -0.94
C ASP A 152 -25.65 3.07 -0.10
N GLN A 153 -26.83 3.54 0.32
CA GLN A 153 -26.97 4.72 1.16
C GLN A 153 -27.24 4.30 2.60
N ARG A 154 -26.39 4.75 3.52
CA ARG A 154 -26.56 4.54 4.97
C ARG A 154 -26.61 5.87 5.71
N SER A 155 -26.97 5.83 6.98
CA SER A 155 -26.90 7.03 7.83
C SER A 155 -25.46 7.53 7.89
N GLY A 156 -25.21 8.76 7.43
CA GLY A 156 -23.88 9.39 7.40
C GLY A 156 -22.95 9.01 6.24
N PHE A 157 -23.26 7.95 5.47
CA PHE A 157 -22.35 7.43 4.45
C PHE A 157 -23.05 7.03 3.16
N ARG A 158 -22.31 7.06 2.06
CA ARG A 158 -22.68 6.52 0.76
C ARG A 158 -21.52 5.67 0.23
N PHE A 159 -21.80 4.42 -0.10
CA PHE A 159 -20.86 3.47 -0.68
C PHE A 159 -21.21 3.28 -2.14
N CYS A 160 -20.23 3.29 -3.03
CA CYS A 160 -20.47 3.42 -4.45
C CYS A 160 -19.52 2.48 -5.20
N ASP A 161 -20.04 1.43 -5.86
CA ASP A 161 -19.21 0.52 -6.65
C ASP A 161 -18.83 1.16 -7.99
N PHE A 162 -17.57 1.55 -8.10
CA PHE A 162 -17.01 2.16 -9.29
C PHE A 162 -16.13 1.17 -10.06
N SER A 163 -16.66 -0.02 -10.34
CA SER A 163 -16.01 -1.03 -11.17
C SER A 163 -15.59 -0.48 -12.55
N PRO A 164 -14.36 -0.77 -13.02
CA PRO A 164 -13.35 -1.68 -12.45
C PRO A 164 -12.37 -1.02 -11.46
N HIS A 165 -12.59 0.24 -11.08
CA HIS A 165 -11.63 1.00 -10.29
C HIS A 165 -11.72 0.74 -8.78
N GLY A 166 -12.86 0.30 -8.25
CA GLY A 166 -13.03 -0.08 -6.85
C GLY A 166 -14.23 0.59 -6.18
N LEU A 167 -14.39 0.42 -4.86
CA LEU A 167 -15.46 1.06 -4.10
C LEU A 167 -15.06 2.46 -3.65
N ILE A 168 -15.98 3.41 -3.74
CA ILE A 168 -15.83 4.78 -3.23
C ILE A 168 -16.67 4.96 -1.96
N TYR A 169 -16.04 5.45 -0.91
CA TYR A 169 -16.65 5.80 0.37
C TYR A 169 -16.81 7.32 0.47
N LEU A 170 -18.05 7.79 0.45
CA LEU A 170 -18.41 9.21 0.57
C LEU A 170 -19.12 9.46 1.89
N GLU A 171 -18.49 10.20 2.80
CA GLU A 171 -19.16 10.72 4.00
C GLU A 171 -20.07 11.89 3.61
N LYS A 172 -21.29 11.93 4.16
CA LYS A 172 -22.24 13.03 3.97
C LYS A 172 -21.77 14.33 4.59
#